data_AF-A0A9D1NY13-F1
#
_entry.id   AF-A0A9D1NY13-F1
#
_cell.length_a   1.000
_cell.length_b   1.000
_cell.length_c   1.000
_cell.angle_alpha   90.00
_cell.angle_beta   90.00
_cell.angle_gamma   90.00
#
_symmetry.space_group_name_H-M   'P 1'
#
loop_
_entity.id
_entity.type
_entity.pdbx_description
1 polymer ?
#
loop_
_entity_poly.entity_id
_entity_poly.type
_entity_poly.pdbx_seq_one_letter_code
_entity_poly.pdbx_strand_id
1 'polypeptide(L)' 'QKNMAGNFENVGYAREGKAGIYNILIMEEVQSILALGAGGSTKVVYGPDRIERIENVKDIKNYIERIDEMIERKKRIG' A
#
# COMPACT_ATOMS: atom_id res chain seq x y z
N GLN A 1 11.82 -9.76 2.86
CA GLN A 1 13.21 -9.44 3.20
C GLN A 1 13.37 -9.69 4.70
N LYS A 2 13.91 -10.85 5.10
CA LYS A 2 14.25 -11.16 6.49
C LYS A 2 15.68 -10.65 6.69
N ASN A 3 15.85 -9.47 7.29
CA ASN A 3 17.09 -8.87 7.84
C ASN A 3 17.00 -7.33 7.81
N MET A 4 16.10 -6.72 8.60
CA MET A 4 16.06 -5.24 8.77
C MET A 4 15.79 -4.86 10.24
N ALA A 5 16.15 -5.75 11.17
CA ALA A 5 16.10 -5.43 12.59
C ALA A 5 17.42 -4.75 12.98
N GLY A 6 17.44 -3.41 12.83
CA GLY A 6 18.40 -2.53 13.52
C GLY A 6 19.53 -1.99 12.66
N ASN A 7 19.45 -0.70 12.30
CA ASN A 7 20.41 0.36 12.66
C ASN A 7 20.17 1.62 11.80
N PHE A 8 19.26 2.51 12.19
CA PHE A 8 19.03 3.83 11.55
C PHE A 8 18.76 3.86 10.02
N GLU A 9 18.55 2.70 9.37
CA GLU A 9 18.41 2.61 7.91
C GLU A 9 17.20 3.41 7.35
N ASN A 10 16.18 3.64 8.18
CA ASN A 10 14.98 4.40 7.81
C ASN A 10 14.89 5.77 8.50
N VAL A 11 16.01 6.36 8.93
CA VAL A 11 16.03 7.72 9.48
C VAL A 11 16.30 8.74 8.38
N GLY A 12 15.31 9.61 8.14
CA GLY A 12 15.43 10.76 7.25
C GLY A 12 15.43 12.08 8.03
N TYR A 13 16.22 13.04 7.56
CA TYR A 13 16.22 14.40 8.09
C TYR A 13 15.41 15.32 7.18
N ALA A 14 14.63 16.20 7.78
CA ALA A 14 13.87 17.22 7.06
C ALA A 14 13.92 18.55 7.80
N ARG A 15 13.78 19.65 7.05
CA ARG A 15 13.50 20.96 7.68
C ARG A 15 12.11 20.91 8.33
N GLU A 16 11.89 21.80 9.29
CA GLU A 16 10.57 21.97 9.90
C GLU A 16 9.49 22.14 8.83
N GLY A 17 8.39 21.39 8.97
CA GLY A 17 7.29 21.37 8.01
C GLY A 17 7.59 20.70 6.65
N LYS A 18 8.75 20.06 6.47
CA LYS A 18 9.14 19.36 5.22
C LYS A 18 9.30 17.85 5.40
N ALA A 19 8.80 17.30 6.50
CA ALA A 19 8.79 15.86 6.72
C ALA A 19 7.96 15.16 5.64
N GLY A 20 8.50 14.08 5.08
CA GLY A 20 7.79 13.22 4.13
C GLY A 20 6.78 12.35 4.86
N ILE A 21 5.70 12.95 5.37
CA ILE A 21 4.69 12.27 6.21
C ILE A 21 4.16 11.01 5.52
N TYR A 22 3.86 11.07 4.22
CA TYR A 22 3.43 9.90 3.46
C TYR A 22 4.44 8.75 3.57
N ASN A 23 5.73 8.99 3.34
CA ASN A 23 6.77 7.97 3.43
C ASN A 23 6.86 7.38 4.84
N ILE A 24 6.76 8.21 5.87
CA ILE A 24 6.76 7.76 7.26
C ILE A 24 5.58 6.83 7.52
N LEU A 25 4.36 7.26 7.19
CA LEU A 25 3.14 6.52 7.47
C LEU A 25 3.01 5.21 6.70
N ILE A 26 3.55 5.13 5.47
CA ILE A 26 3.56 3.87 4.72
C ILE A 26 4.58 2.89 5.28
N MET A 27 5.74 3.37 5.76
CA MET A 27 6.80 2.53 6.35
C MET A 27 6.38 1.99 7.72
N GLU A 28 5.68 2.78 8.53
CA GLU A 28 5.07 2.36 9.81
C GLU A 28 3.83 1.47 9.62
N GLU A 29 3.45 1.16 8.38
CA GLU A 29 2.29 0.35 8.02
C GLU A 29 0.91 0.84 8.51
N VAL A 30 0.80 2.05 9.06
CA VAL A 30 -0.44 2.63 9.61
C VAL A 30 -1.39 3.27 8.59
N GLN A 31 -0.95 3.45 7.34
CA GLN A 31 -1.75 4.10 6.29
C GLN A 31 -2.30 3.09 5.28
N SER A 32 -3.61 3.17 5.01
CA SER A 32 -4.25 2.48 3.89
C SER A 32 -3.89 3.14 2.54
N ILE A 33 -3.65 2.32 1.53
CA ILE A 33 -3.22 2.72 0.18
C ILE A 33 -4.19 2.13 -0.84
N LEU A 34 -4.87 2.99 -1.60
CA LEU A 34 -5.68 2.56 -2.74
C LEU A 34 -4.82 2.54 -4.00
N ALA A 35 -4.70 1.37 -4.64
CA ALA A 35 -3.94 1.24 -5.88
C ALA A 35 -4.86 1.12 -7.10
N LEU A 36 -4.44 1.75 -8.20
CA LEU A 36 -5.09 1.70 -9.51
C LEU A 36 -4.08 1.17 -10.54
N GLY A 37 -4.57 0.66 -11.67
CA GLY A 37 -3.73 0.12 -12.75
C GLY A 37 -3.36 -1.36 -12.60
N ALA A 38 -2.93 -1.96 -13.71
CA ALA A 38 -2.49 -3.35 -13.75
C ALA A 38 -1.31 -3.58 -12.79
N GLY A 39 -1.39 -4.64 -11.99
CA GLY A 39 -0.37 -5.01 -11.00
C GLY A 39 -0.32 -4.12 -9.74
N GLY A 40 -1.26 -3.19 -9.56
CA GLY A 40 -1.36 -2.41 -8.34
C GLY A 40 -1.84 -3.24 -7.13
N SER A 41 -1.30 -2.94 -5.94
CA SER A 41 -1.65 -3.57 -4.67
C SER A 41 -2.33 -2.56 -3.75
N THR A 42 -3.63 -2.76 -3.49
CA THR A 42 -4.35 -1.97 -2.49
C THR A 42 -4.06 -2.54 -1.11
N LYS A 43 -3.69 -1.71 -0.14
CA LYS A 43 -3.43 -2.07 1.26
C LYS A 43 -4.51 -1.43 2.14
N VAL A 44 -5.21 -2.23 2.92
CA VAL A 44 -6.23 -1.76 3.88
C VAL A 44 -5.75 -2.12 5.29
N VAL A 45 -5.72 -1.12 6.17
CA VAL A 45 -5.26 -1.24 7.56
C VAL A 45 -6.49 -1.22 8.48
N TYR A 46 -6.64 -2.25 9.31
CA TYR A 46 -7.70 -2.41 10.30
C TYR A 46 -7.10 -2.38 11.71
N GLY A 47 -6.92 -1.19 12.26
CA GLY A 47 -6.23 -1.02 13.54
C GLY A 47 -4.75 -1.45 13.46
N PRO A 48 -4.11 -1.73 14.60
CA PRO A 48 -2.66 -1.94 14.65
C PRO A 48 -2.19 -3.30 14.09
N ASP A 49 -3.04 -4.33 14.12
CA ASP A 49 -2.57 -5.72 13.94
C ASP A 49 -3.09 -6.44 12.68
N ARG A 50 -4.01 -5.82 11.93
CA ARG A 50 -4.61 -6.45 10.76
C ARG A 50 -4.44 -5.59 9.52
N ILE A 51 -3.74 -6.13 8.54
CA ILE A 51 -3.55 -5.53 7.22
C ILE A 51 -4.02 -6.51 6.15
N GLU A 52 -4.84 -6.03 5.23
CA GLU A 52 -5.28 -6.80 4.08
C GLU A 52 -4.79 -6.18 2.77
N ARG A 53 -4.57 -7.04 1.78
CA ARG A 53 -4.05 -6.64 0.48
C ARG A 53 -4.90 -7.19 -0.65
N ILE A 54 -5.14 -6.35 -1.65
CA ILE A 54 -5.94 -6.68 -2.82
C ILE A 54 -5.13 -6.35 -4.06
N GLU A 55 -4.70 -7.40 -4.74
CA GLU A 55 -3.89 -7.30 -5.95
C GLU A 55 -4.78 -7.18 -7.19
N ASN A 56 -4.49 -6.17 -8.01
CA ASN A 56 -4.97 -6.12 -9.38
C ASN A 56 -4.19 -7.13 -10.23
N VAL A 57 -4.83 -7.69 -11.26
CA VAL A 57 -4.12 -8.52 -12.24
C VAL A 57 -2.99 -7.74 -12.92
N LYS A 58 -1.86 -8.40 -13.15
CA LYS A 58 -0.64 -7.78 -13.70
C LYS A 58 -0.69 -7.58 -15.21
N ASP A 59 -1.35 -8.49 -15.91
CA ASP A 59 -1.51 -8.41 -17.36
C ASP A 59 -2.50 -7.29 -17.73
N ILE A 60 -2.08 -6.44 -18.66
CA ILE A 60 -2.83 -5.23 -19.04
C ILE A 60 -4.16 -5.61 -19.69
N LYS A 61 -4.17 -6.62 -20.57
CA LYS A 61 -5.38 -7.03 -21.28
C LYS A 61 -6.43 -7.54 -20.28
N ASN A 62 -6.02 -8.45 -19.39
CA ASN A 62 -6.87 -8.94 -18.32
C ASN A 62 -7.33 -7.83 -17.37
N TYR A 63 -6.48 -6.85 -17.07
CA TYR A 63 -6.83 -5.73 -16.19
C TYR A 63 -7.97 -4.90 -16.79
N ILE A 64 -7.91 -4.63 -18.10
CA ILE A 64 -8.95 -3.89 -18.82
C ILE A 64 -10.23 -4.73 -18.91
N GLU A 65 -10.12 -6.00 -19.32
CA GLU A 65 -11.28 -6.89 -19.51
C GLU A 65 -12.01 -7.22 -18.20
N ARG A 66 -11.33 -7.17 -17.06
CA ARG A 66 -11.86 -7.58 -15.75
C ARG A 66 -11.87 -6.43 -14.74
N ILE A 67 -11.90 -5.18 -15.21
CA ILE A 67 -11.82 -4.00 -14.36
C ILE A 67 -12.91 -3.98 -13.29
N ASP A 68 -14.14 -4.38 -13.64
CA ASP A 68 -15.27 -4.42 -12.72
C ASP A 68 -15.04 -5.43 -11.59
N GLU A 69 -14.50 -6.61 -11.89
CA GLU A 69 -14.10 -7.59 -10.87
C GLU A 69 -13.06 -6.99 -9.90
N MET A 70 -12.06 -6.27 -10.43
CA MET A 70 -11.04 -5.64 -9.60
C MET A 70 -11.62 -4.55 -8.69
N ILE A 71 -12.62 -3.80 -9.16
CA ILE A 71 -13.35 -2.80 -8.37
C ILE A 71 -14.17 -3.48 -7.28
N GLU A 72 -14.96 -4.50 -7.62
CA GLU A 72 -15.82 -5.21 -6.66
C GLU A 72 -15.01 -5.88 -5.55
N ARG A 73 -13.83 -6.42 -5.86
CA ARG A 73 -12.91 -6.96 -4.83
C ARG A 73 -12.51 -5.91 -3.80
N LYS A 74 -12.33 -4.65 -4.19
CA LYS A 74 -11.98 -3.55 -3.27
C LYS A 74 -13.15 -3.09 -2.42
N LYS A 75 -14.36 -3.02 -3.00
CA LYS A 75 -15.58 -2.65 -2.27
C LYS A 75 -15.98 -3.63 -1.17
N ARG A 76 -15.53 -4.89 -1.22
CA ARG A 76 -15.84 -5.89 -0.18
C ARG A 76 -15.03 -5.71 1.11
N ILE A 77 -13.97 -4.92 1.05
CA ILE A 77 -12.96 -4.79 2.11
C ILE A 77 -12.94 -3.33 2.64
N GLY A 78 -13.19 -2.34 1.79
CA GLY A 78 -13.42 -0.94 2.22
C GLY A 78 -14.86 -0.65 2.59
#